data_AF-A0A8T2TAX6-F1
#
_entry.id   AF-A0A8T2TAX6-F1
#
_cell.length_a   1.000
_cell.length_b   1.000
_cell.length_c   1.000
_cell.angle_alpha   90.00
_cell.angle_beta   90.00
_cell.angle_gamma   90.00
#
_symmetry.space_group_name_H-M   'P 1'
#
loop_
_entity.id
_entity.type
_entity.pdbx_description
1 polymer ?
#
loop_
_entity_poly.entity_id
_entity_poly.type
_entity_poly.pdbx_seq_one_letter_code
_entity_poly.pdbx_strand_id
1 'polypeptide(L)'
;LPWNCVFFTGLYLLGYWVVFARRWPRGAVDRFKAASCCMSILHGTSTSIYMLNLFYTDKQQDGGGENSSTMKFWLASRLGAANTRFEEAIMEYSTAYFLVDLVHYLLFVPNQPLFVLHHVFTSSYMLSCRFYTGHGAFSTIILFVVGESTSFLQNVWTISLLTHSAKLFNLLNVPFLIMFSIFPGVLTPWATWQLCLYFLFSREASAVVPFPLAHYWMWSVFMGISGSLYWVSTHWTQSALAVARNPVFHARTSTLRC
;
A
#
# COMPACT_ATOMS: atom_id res chain seq x y z
N LEU A 1 2.25 18.67 -7.15
CA LEU A 1 1.66 18.30 -5.83
C LEU A 1 0.30 18.96 -5.53
N PRO A 2 0.10 20.30 -5.53
CA PRO A 2 -1.15 20.91 -5.08
C PRO A 2 -2.40 20.50 -5.87
N TRP A 3 -2.27 20.39 -7.20
CA TRP A 3 -3.36 19.95 -8.08
C TRP A 3 -3.81 18.52 -7.80
N ASN A 4 -2.88 17.62 -7.47
CA ASN A 4 -3.22 16.25 -7.10
C ASN A 4 -3.95 16.22 -5.75
N CYS A 5 -3.58 17.08 -4.78
CA CYS A 5 -4.32 17.19 -3.52
C CYS A 5 -5.76 17.68 -3.75
N VAL A 6 -5.95 18.68 -4.62
CA VAL A 6 -7.29 19.15 -5.01
C VAL A 6 -8.08 18.02 -5.67
N PHE A 7 -7.46 17.26 -6.58
CA PHE A 7 -8.07 16.11 -7.23
C PHE A 7 -8.54 15.04 -6.22
N PHE A 8 -7.66 14.59 -5.32
CA PHE A 8 -8.03 13.60 -4.30
C PHE A 8 -9.07 14.15 -3.32
N THR A 9 -8.97 15.41 -2.90
CA THR A 9 -10.01 16.05 -2.08
C THR A 9 -11.36 16.06 -2.80
N GLY A 10 -11.37 16.37 -4.10
CA GLY A 10 -12.57 16.31 -4.93
C GLY A 10 -13.16 14.89 -5.00
N LEU A 11 -12.31 13.87 -5.19
CA LEU A 11 -12.74 12.46 -5.16
C LEU A 11 -13.31 12.05 -3.80
N TYR A 12 -12.68 12.49 -2.71
CA TYR A 12 -13.18 12.26 -1.36
C TYR A 12 -14.58 12.83 -1.17
N LEU A 13 -14.76 14.11 -1.52
CA LEU A 13 -16.03 14.81 -1.41
C LEU A 13 -17.10 14.19 -2.31
N LEU A 14 -16.73 13.80 -3.54
CA LEU A 14 -17.63 13.09 -4.46
C LEU A 14 -18.08 11.74 -3.88
N GLY A 15 -17.14 10.96 -3.35
CA GLY A 15 -17.43 9.70 -2.67
C GLY A 15 -18.41 9.90 -1.52
N TYR A 16 -18.11 10.86 -0.65
CA TYR A 16 -18.92 11.16 0.53
C TYR A 16 -20.32 11.68 0.20
N TRP A 17 -20.43 12.71 -0.66
CA TRP A 17 -21.69 13.44 -0.92
C TRP A 17 -22.54 12.85 -2.04
N VAL A 18 -21.98 12.06 -2.95
CA VAL A 18 -22.71 11.53 -4.10
C VAL A 18 -22.80 10.00 -4.05
N VAL A 19 -21.66 9.32 -3.98
CA VAL A 19 -21.61 7.84 -4.10
C VAL A 19 -22.26 7.16 -2.89
N PHE A 20 -21.91 7.60 -1.68
CA PHE A 20 -22.36 6.96 -0.44
C PHE A 20 -23.49 7.71 0.27
N ALA A 21 -23.94 8.86 -0.25
CA ALA A 21 -24.94 9.68 0.41
C ALA A 21 -26.32 9.03 0.54
N ARG A 22 -26.71 8.19 -0.43
CA ARG A 22 -28.05 7.55 -0.44
C ARG A 22 -28.08 6.14 0.10
N ARG A 23 -26.94 5.44 0.17
CA ARG A 23 -26.90 4.01 0.45
C ARG A 23 -26.68 3.67 1.93
N TRP A 24 -26.12 4.57 2.74
CA TRP A 24 -25.75 4.27 4.13
C TRP A 24 -26.53 5.11 5.15
N PRO A 25 -27.60 4.54 5.75
CA PRO A 25 -28.37 5.20 6.81
C PRO A 25 -27.66 5.19 8.18
N ARG A 26 -26.52 4.51 8.33
CA ARG A 26 -25.80 4.36 9.61
C ARG A 26 -24.54 5.22 9.65
N GLY A 27 -24.66 6.43 10.20
CA GLY A 27 -23.55 7.23 10.75
C GLY A 27 -22.64 7.94 9.74
N ALA A 28 -22.27 9.19 10.04
CA ALA A 28 -21.36 9.99 9.23
C ALA A 28 -19.95 9.37 9.12
N VAL A 29 -19.49 8.65 10.16
CA VAL A 29 -18.14 8.06 10.23
C VAL A 29 -17.93 6.97 9.17
N ASP A 30 -18.90 6.11 8.96
CA ASP A 30 -18.78 5.01 7.99
C ASP A 30 -18.71 5.59 6.57
N ARG A 31 -19.51 6.63 6.26
CA ARG A 31 -19.41 7.34 4.97
C ARG A 31 -18.02 7.95 4.73
N PHE A 32 -17.37 8.50 5.75
CA PHE A 32 -16.01 9.03 5.63
C PHE A 32 -15.00 7.92 5.31
N LYS A 33 -15.10 6.76 5.96
CA LYS A 33 -14.26 5.58 5.65
C LYS A 33 -14.49 5.07 4.23
N ALA A 34 -15.75 5.00 3.80
CA ALA A 34 -16.09 4.55 2.44
C ALA A 34 -15.52 5.50 1.37
N ALA A 35 -15.59 6.81 1.61
CA ALA A 35 -15.01 7.82 0.72
C ALA A 35 -13.47 7.69 0.64
N SER A 36 -12.80 7.44 1.76
CA SER A 36 -11.37 7.11 1.79
C SER A 36 -11.05 5.86 0.97
N CYS A 37 -11.83 4.77 1.14
CA CYS A 37 -11.67 3.56 0.32
C CYS A 37 -11.80 3.82 -1.18
N CYS A 38 -12.71 4.70 -1.61
CA CYS A 38 -12.85 5.07 -3.03
C CYS A 38 -11.60 5.76 -3.58
N MET A 39 -11.03 6.71 -2.83
CA MET A 39 -9.76 7.34 -3.23
C MET A 39 -8.65 6.31 -3.32
N SER A 40 -8.53 5.44 -2.30
CA SER A 40 -7.50 4.40 -2.23
C SER A 40 -7.59 3.42 -3.40
N ILE A 41 -8.80 2.99 -3.78
CA ILE A 41 -9.00 2.15 -4.97
C ILE A 41 -8.47 2.83 -6.24
N LEU A 42 -8.81 4.10 -6.44
CA LEU A 42 -8.41 4.84 -7.63
C LEU A 42 -6.90 5.07 -7.66
N HIS A 43 -6.32 5.47 -6.52
CA HIS A 43 -4.87 5.65 -6.35
C HIS A 43 -4.13 4.32 -6.58
N GLY A 44 -4.47 3.26 -5.85
CA GLY A 44 -3.77 1.99 -5.92
C GLY A 44 -3.87 1.34 -7.30
N THR A 45 -5.03 1.42 -7.96
CA THR A 45 -5.22 0.88 -9.32
C THR A 45 -4.40 1.65 -10.35
N SER A 46 -4.49 2.98 -10.37
CA SER A 46 -3.76 3.81 -11.34
C SER A 46 -2.24 3.71 -11.13
N THR A 47 -1.81 3.72 -9.87
CA THR A 47 -0.40 3.56 -9.47
C THR A 47 0.14 2.21 -9.93
N SER A 48 -0.60 1.12 -9.70
CA SER A 48 -0.20 -0.22 -10.17
C SER A 48 -0.04 -0.27 -11.69
N ILE A 49 -0.94 0.37 -12.44
CA ILE A 49 -0.85 0.45 -13.91
C ILE A 49 0.38 1.23 -14.35
N TYR A 50 0.64 2.40 -13.76
CA TYR A 50 1.81 3.22 -14.09
C TYR A 50 3.12 2.49 -13.78
N MET A 51 3.16 1.73 -12.70
CA MET A 51 4.33 0.96 -12.30
C MET A 51 4.58 -0.23 -13.22
N LEU A 52 3.54 -0.95 -13.64
CA LEU A 52 3.65 -2.01 -14.64
C LEU A 52 4.20 -1.46 -15.97
N ASN A 53 3.74 -0.27 -16.38
CA ASN A 53 4.26 0.40 -17.57
C ASN A 53 5.75 0.74 -17.41
N LEU A 54 6.13 1.30 -16.25
CA LEU A 54 7.53 1.63 -15.95
C LEU A 54 8.44 0.39 -16.05
N PHE A 55 8.07 -0.72 -15.41
CA PHE A 55 8.85 -1.97 -15.50
C PHE A 55 8.95 -2.52 -16.93
N TYR A 56 7.90 -2.36 -17.72
CA TYR A 56 7.89 -2.81 -19.11
C TYR A 56 8.82 -1.95 -19.98
N THR A 57 8.74 -0.63 -19.85
CA THR A 57 9.56 0.31 -20.64
C THR A 57 11.03 0.27 -20.26
N ASP A 58 11.34 0.11 -18.97
CA ASP A 58 12.72 0.06 -18.45
C ASP A 58 13.45 -1.19 -18.97
N LYS A 59 12.77 -2.35 -18.96
CA LYS A 59 13.28 -3.59 -19.57
C LYS A 59 13.50 -3.49 -21.08
N GLN A 60 12.72 -2.65 -21.77
CA GLN A 60 12.87 -2.45 -23.20
C GLN A 60 14.06 -1.54 -23.54
N GLN A 61 14.35 -0.55 -22.69
CA GLN A 61 15.47 0.39 -22.86
C GLN A 61 16.84 -0.24 -22.57
N ASP A 62 16.91 -1.21 -21.66
CA ASP A 62 18.13 -2.00 -21.42
C ASP A 62 18.46 -3.00 -22.54
N GLY A 63 17.67 -3.00 -23.63
CA GLY A 63 17.96 -3.62 -24.93
C GLY A 63 18.67 -4.95 -24.86
N GLY A 64 17.92 -6.07 -24.83
CA GLY A 64 18.34 -7.48 -24.67
C GLY A 64 19.67 -7.93 -25.30
N GLY A 65 20.77 -7.34 -24.87
CA GLY A 65 22.13 -7.69 -25.22
C GLY A 65 22.61 -8.79 -24.29
N GLU A 66 23.35 -9.74 -24.85
CA GLU A 66 23.95 -10.90 -24.18
C GLU A 66 24.82 -10.57 -22.95
N ASN A 67 25.02 -9.29 -22.62
CA ASN A 67 25.73 -8.82 -21.43
C ASN A 67 24.75 -8.36 -20.32
N SER A 68 23.58 -9.00 -20.19
CA SER A 68 22.67 -8.82 -19.06
C SER A 68 23.37 -9.27 -17.77
N SER A 69 24.15 -8.35 -17.22
CA SER A 69 24.59 -8.36 -15.84
C SER A 69 23.37 -8.63 -14.95
N THR A 70 23.52 -9.59 -14.05
CA THR A 70 22.47 -10.20 -13.21
C THR A 70 21.43 -9.19 -12.71
N MET A 71 20.15 -9.57 -12.54
CA MET A 71 19.06 -8.76 -11.95
C MET A 71 19.47 -7.83 -10.79
N LYS A 72 20.44 -8.25 -9.97
CA LYS A 72 21.04 -7.45 -8.90
C LYS A 72 21.73 -6.17 -9.40
N PHE A 73 22.48 -6.23 -10.49
CA PHE A 73 23.17 -5.09 -11.09
C PHE A 73 22.18 -4.07 -11.65
N TRP A 74 21.17 -4.54 -12.39
CA TRP A 74 20.09 -3.69 -12.88
C TRP A 74 19.39 -2.95 -11.73
N LEU A 75 19.00 -3.70 -10.69
CA LEU A 75 18.32 -3.13 -9.53
C LEU A 75 19.20 -2.09 -8.81
N ALA A 76 20.48 -2.37 -8.59
CA ALA A 76 21.40 -1.43 -7.97
C ALA A 76 21.55 -0.14 -8.80
N SER A 77 21.71 -0.27 -10.12
CA SER A 77 21.79 0.86 -11.04
C SER A 77 20.54 1.75 -10.97
N ARG A 78 19.35 1.16 -11.02
CA ARG A 78 18.08 1.91 -10.96
C ARG A 78 17.80 2.54 -9.59
N LEU A 79 18.22 1.90 -8.49
CA LEU A 79 18.07 2.46 -7.14
C LEU A 79 18.97 3.68 -6.90
N GLY A 80 20.13 3.73 -7.56
CA GLY A 80 21.06 4.87 -7.49
C GLY A 80 20.79 5.98 -8.48
N ALA A 81 20.02 5.71 -9.52
CA ALA A 81 19.70 6.68 -10.56
C ALA A 81 18.97 7.90 -10.01
N ALA A 82 19.20 9.06 -10.63
CA ALA A 82 18.42 10.25 -10.37
C ALA A 82 16.95 10.00 -10.76
N ASN A 83 16.03 10.61 -10.02
CA ASN A 83 14.61 10.45 -10.28
C ASN A 83 14.25 10.97 -11.68
N THR A 84 13.55 10.16 -12.45
CA THR A 84 12.97 10.58 -13.73
C THR A 84 11.74 11.45 -13.49
N ARG A 85 11.39 12.29 -14.46
CA ARG A 85 10.16 13.10 -14.41
C ARG A 85 8.89 12.26 -14.21
N PHE A 86 8.88 11.04 -14.74
CA PHE A 86 7.73 10.15 -14.61
C PHE A 86 7.62 9.54 -13.21
N GLU A 87 8.72 9.06 -12.64
CA GLU A 87 8.77 8.58 -11.24
C GLU A 87 8.41 9.69 -10.26
N GLU A 88 8.90 10.90 -10.52
CA GLU A 88 8.53 12.11 -9.80
C GLU A 88 7.04 12.42 -9.85
N ALA A 89 6.42 12.32 -11.02
CA ALA A 89 4.98 12.52 -11.18
C ALA A 89 4.17 11.47 -10.41
N ILE A 90 4.59 10.20 -10.43
CA ILE A 90 3.99 9.11 -9.64
C ILE A 90 4.13 9.42 -8.14
N MET A 91 5.32 9.82 -7.68
CA MET A 91 5.53 10.17 -6.28
C MET A 91 4.67 11.37 -5.85
N GLU A 92 4.52 12.40 -6.68
CA GLU A 92 3.63 13.52 -6.36
C GLU A 92 2.17 13.11 -6.30
N TYR A 93 1.76 12.22 -7.19
CA TYR A 93 0.42 11.65 -7.20
C TYR A 93 0.15 10.84 -5.93
N SER A 94 1.05 9.93 -5.58
CA SER A 94 0.96 9.13 -4.34
C SER A 94 1.06 9.99 -3.08
N THR A 95 1.99 10.94 -3.03
CA THR A 95 2.13 11.85 -1.88
C THR A 95 0.85 12.64 -1.64
N ALA A 96 0.20 13.14 -2.70
CA ALA A 96 -1.07 13.83 -2.56
C ALA A 96 -2.17 12.94 -1.97
N TYR A 97 -2.30 11.70 -2.44
CA TYR A 97 -3.22 10.73 -1.86
C TYR A 97 -2.95 10.51 -0.37
N PHE A 98 -1.70 10.17 -0.02
CA PHE A 98 -1.32 9.90 1.37
C PHE A 98 -1.54 11.11 2.28
N LEU A 99 -1.30 12.34 1.81
CA LEU A 99 -1.57 13.55 2.60
C LEU A 99 -3.06 13.79 2.81
N VAL A 100 -3.89 13.65 1.76
CA VAL A 100 -5.34 13.82 1.88
C VAL A 100 -5.95 12.74 2.78
N ASP A 101 -5.51 11.49 2.65
CA ASP A 101 -6.01 10.39 3.48
C ASP A 101 -5.50 10.49 4.93
N LEU A 102 -4.29 11.01 5.15
CA LEU A 102 -3.80 11.35 6.49
C LEU A 102 -4.70 12.38 7.18
N VAL A 103 -5.11 13.43 6.47
CA VAL A 103 -6.07 14.42 7.01
C VAL A 103 -7.40 13.74 7.35
N HIS A 104 -7.87 12.81 6.53
CA HIS A 104 -9.06 12.01 6.83
C HIS A 104 -8.91 11.24 8.16
N TYR A 105 -7.80 10.50 8.34
CA TYR A 105 -7.57 9.74 9.57
C TYR A 105 -7.47 10.66 10.79
N LEU A 106 -6.78 11.79 10.69
CA LEU A 106 -6.63 12.73 11.81
C LEU A 106 -7.96 13.36 12.24
N LEU A 107 -8.84 13.68 11.29
CA LEU A 107 -10.09 14.38 11.57
C LEU A 107 -11.27 13.46 11.88
N PHE A 108 -11.39 12.34 11.18
CA PHE A 108 -12.62 11.54 11.17
C PHE A 108 -12.44 10.12 11.74
N VAL A 109 -11.21 9.59 11.78
CA VAL A 109 -10.93 8.24 12.26
C VAL A 109 -9.65 8.19 13.13
N PRO A 110 -9.54 9.01 14.19
CA PRO A 110 -8.29 9.15 14.96
C PRO A 110 -7.89 7.89 15.74
N ASN A 111 -8.83 6.95 15.93
CA ASN A 111 -8.62 5.69 16.65
C ASN A 111 -7.82 4.65 15.85
N GLN A 112 -7.19 5.03 14.74
CA GLN A 112 -6.43 4.16 13.84
C GLN A 112 -4.96 4.61 13.74
N PRO A 113 -4.18 4.53 14.84
CA PRO A 113 -2.83 5.08 14.90
C PRO A 113 -1.85 4.40 13.94
N LEU A 114 -2.04 3.11 13.64
CA LEU A 114 -1.21 2.38 12.68
C LEU A 114 -1.31 3.01 11.28
N PHE A 115 -2.50 3.38 10.85
CA PHE A 115 -2.72 4.02 9.55
C PHE A 115 -2.15 5.44 9.53
N VAL A 116 -2.36 6.22 10.59
CA VAL A 116 -1.77 7.57 10.72
C VAL A 116 -0.24 7.51 10.62
N LEU A 117 0.40 6.65 11.42
CA LEU A 117 1.86 6.48 11.40
C LEU A 117 2.36 6.00 10.04
N HIS A 118 1.68 5.01 9.45
CA HIS A 118 2.01 4.53 8.11
C HIS A 118 1.98 5.68 7.08
N HIS A 119 0.94 6.51 7.08
CA HIS A 119 0.83 7.61 6.14
C HIS A 119 1.91 8.68 6.36
N VAL A 120 2.25 8.99 7.61
CA VAL A 120 3.33 9.92 7.95
C VAL A 120 4.67 9.40 7.42
N PHE A 121 5.03 8.15 7.74
CA PHE A 121 6.32 7.57 7.33
C PHE A 121 6.43 7.36 5.82
N THR A 122 5.34 6.92 5.17
CA THR A 122 5.32 6.76 3.72
C THR A 122 5.42 8.11 3.01
N SER A 123 4.70 9.13 3.50
CA SER A 123 4.78 10.49 2.94
C SER A 123 6.15 11.12 3.15
N SER A 124 6.74 10.98 4.34
CA SER A 124 8.07 11.54 4.62
C SER A 124 9.14 10.88 3.75
N TYR A 125 9.07 9.57 3.52
CA TYR A 125 9.96 8.87 2.60
C TYR A 125 9.84 9.45 1.19
N MET A 126 8.63 9.50 0.60
CA MET A 126 8.44 10.07 -0.74
C MET A 126 8.91 11.52 -0.85
N LEU A 127 8.57 12.37 0.13
CA LEU A 127 8.95 13.77 0.14
C LEU A 127 10.47 13.93 0.20
N SER A 128 11.16 13.11 0.99
CA SER A 128 12.62 13.14 1.06
C SER A 128 13.28 12.61 -0.22
N CYS A 129 12.74 11.59 -0.88
CA CYS A 129 13.22 11.13 -2.19
C CYS A 129 13.10 12.24 -3.25
N ARG A 130 11.99 12.99 -3.23
CA ARG A 130 11.69 14.02 -4.22
C ARG A 130 12.44 15.32 -3.97
N PHE A 131 12.26 15.89 -2.79
CA PHE A 131 12.64 17.28 -2.50
C PHE A 131 14.00 17.41 -1.83
N TYR A 132 14.53 16.33 -1.24
CA TYR A 132 15.80 16.39 -0.53
C TYR A 132 16.93 15.71 -1.30
N THR A 133 16.76 14.46 -1.73
CA THR A 133 17.82 13.74 -2.44
C THR A 133 17.73 13.91 -3.95
N GLY A 134 16.53 13.92 -4.55
CA GLY A 134 16.38 13.77 -6.00
C GLY A 134 16.71 12.35 -6.49
N HIS A 135 16.83 11.39 -5.56
CA HIS A 135 17.14 9.98 -5.78
C HIS A 135 16.23 9.10 -4.90
N GLY A 136 16.05 7.83 -5.29
CA GLY A 136 15.27 6.87 -4.50
C GLY A 136 13.77 6.87 -4.80
N ALA A 137 13.29 7.51 -5.86
CA ALA A 137 11.90 7.36 -6.29
C ALA A 137 11.60 5.89 -6.64
N PHE A 138 12.52 5.24 -7.36
CA PHE A 138 12.36 3.85 -7.77
C PHE A 138 12.18 2.88 -6.59
N SER A 139 12.88 3.11 -5.46
CA SER A 139 12.70 2.28 -4.25
C SER A 139 11.31 2.44 -3.64
N THR A 140 10.79 3.67 -3.56
CA THR A 140 9.42 3.90 -3.10
C THR A 140 8.40 3.25 -4.03
N ILE A 141 8.65 3.30 -5.34
CA ILE A 141 7.78 2.71 -6.35
C ILE A 141 7.70 1.18 -6.23
N ILE A 142 8.83 0.50 -6.02
CA ILE A 142 8.83 -0.95 -5.76
C ILE A 142 7.95 -1.28 -4.54
N LEU A 143 8.10 -0.52 -3.45
CA LEU A 143 7.32 -0.73 -2.23
C LEU A 143 5.83 -0.49 -2.46
N PHE A 144 5.46 0.51 -3.26
CA PHE A 144 4.08 0.75 -3.64
C PHE A 144 3.52 -0.36 -4.50
N VAL A 145 4.25 -0.93 -5.45
CA VAL A 145 3.75 -2.10 -6.20
C VAL A 145 3.36 -3.20 -5.23
N VAL A 146 4.22 -3.51 -4.27
CA VAL A 146 3.95 -4.60 -3.33
C VAL A 146 2.80 -4.25 -2.39
N GLY A 147 2.74 -3.02 -1.85
CA GLY A 147 1.65 -2.61 -0.97
C GLY A 147 0.30 -2.47 -1.70
N GLU A 148 0.29 -1.70 -2.78
CA GLU A 148 -0.92 -1.33 -3.53
C GLU A 148 -1.50 -2.48 -4.36
N SER A 149 -0.73 -3.53 -4.66
CA SER A 149 -1.26 -4.75 -5.30
C SER A 149 -2.42 -5.37 -4.51
N THR A 150 -2.47 -5.13 -3.20
CA THR A 150 -3.55 -5.62 -2.32
C THR A 150 -4.62 -4.57 -2.03
N SER A 151 -4.40 -3.31 -2.38
CA SER A 151 -5.26 -2.17 -2.03
C SER A 151 -6.68 -2.32 -2.55
N PHE A 152 -6.85 -2.73 -3.81
CA PHE A 152 -8.18 -2.90 -4.41
C PHE A 152 -9.00 -3.91 -3.59
N LEU A 153 -8.41 -5.08 -3.33
CA LEU A 153 -9.07 -6.14 -2.58
C LEU A 153 -9.32 -5.74 -1.13
N GLN A 154 -8.36 -5.07 -0.48
CA GLN A 154 -8.49 -4.55 0.89
C GLN A 154 -9.65 -3.55 1.00
N ASN A 155 -9.76 -2.60 0.07
CA ASN A 155 -10.78 -1.56 0.12
C ASN A 155 -12.17 -2.11 -0.21
N VAL A 156 -12.28 -3.03 -1.18
CA VAL A 156 -13.57 -3.68 -1.48
C VAL A 156 -14.00 -4.57 -0.31
N TRP A 157 -13.07 -5.28 0.33
CA TRP A 157 -13.34 -6.04 1.55
C TRP A 157 -13.79 -5.12 2.70
N THR A 158 -13.15 -3.96 2.88
CA THR A 158 -13.55 -2.95 3.88
C THR A 158 -14.96 -2.41 3.61
N ILE A 159 -15.28 -2.07 2.36
CA ILE A 159 -16.63 -1.65 1.97
C ILE A 159 -17.65 -2.77 2.23
N SER A 160 -17.28 -4.04 2.05
CA SER A 160 -18.16 -5.18 2.34
C SER A 160 -18.56 -5.26 3.82
N LEU A 161 -17.62 -4.96 4.73
CA LEU A 161 -17.87 -4.91 6.17
C LEU A 161 -18.80 -3.75 6.53
N LEU A 162 -18.52 -2.58 5.98
CA LEU A 162 -19.28 -1.37 6.28
C LEU A 162 -20.69 -1.39 5.65
N THR A 163 -20.87 -2.10 4.52
CA THR A 163 -22.21 -2.39 3.95
C THR A 163 -22.94 -3.54 4.65
N HIS A 164 -22.28 -4.26 5.56
CA HIS A 164 -22.75 -5.53 6.14
C HIS A 164 -23.17 -6.57 5.09
N SER A 165 -22.52 -6.56 3.93
CA SER A 165 -22.84 -7.49 2.84
C SER A 165 -22.20 -8.86 3.10
N ALA A 166 -22.94 -9.78 3.72
CA ALA A 166 -22.46 -11.12 4.03
C ALA A 166 -21.97 -11.88 2.77
N LYS A 167 -22.64 -11.69 1.62
CA LYS A 167 -22.24 -12.32 0.36
C LYS A 167 -20.87 -11.84 -0.12
N LEU A 168 -20.66 -10.51 -0.13
CA LEU A 168 -19.41 -9.92 -0.58
C LEU A 168 -18.28 -10.21 0.42
N PHE A 169 -18.58 -10.15 1.72
CA PHE A 169 -17.64 -10.51 2.77
C PHE A 169 -17.17 -11.96 2.64
N ASN A 170 -18.09 -12.93 2.55
CA ASN A 170 -17.73 -14.34 2.43
C ASN A 170 -16.94 -14.66 1.15
N LEU A 171 -17.25 -13.97 0.05
CA LEU A 171 -16.52 -14.11 -1.21
C LEU A 171 -15.07 -13.60 -1.09
N LEU A 172 -14.86 -12.48 -0.40
CA LEU A 172 -13.56 -11.80 -0.38
C LEU A 172 -12.69 -12.17 0.81
N ASN A 173 -13.26 -12.62 1.94
CA ASN A 173 -12.52 -12.74 3.20
C ASN A 173 -11.29 -13.66 3.08
N VAL A 174 -11.47 -14.87 2.54
CA VAL A 174 -10.37 -15.83 2.40
C VAL A 174 -9.35 -15.38 1.34
N PRO A 175 -9.76 -15.01 0.10
CA PRO A 175 -8.81 -14.47 -0.89
C PRO A 175 -8.03 -13.27 -0.38
N PHE A 176 -8.71 -12.35 0.32
CA PHE A 176 -8.10 -11.18 0.93
C PHE A 176 -7.02 -11.59 1.93
N LEU A 177 -7.35 -12.41 2.92
CA LEU A 177 -6.40 -12.82 3.96
C LEU A 177 -5.19 -13.57 3.39
N ILE A 178 -5.37 -14.41 2.35
CA ILE A 178 -4.25 -15.10 1.70
C ILE A 178 -3.33 -14.10 0.99
N MET A 179 -3.88 -13.22 0.16
CA MET A 179 -3.11 -12.20 -0.56
C MET A 179 -2.38 -11.27 0.42
N PHE A 180 -3.06 -10.84 1.48
CA PHE A 180 -2.51 -9.98 2.52
C PHE A 180 -1.52 -10.67 3.48
N SER A 181 -1.43 -12.00 3.44
CA SER A 181 -0.33 -12.74 4.06
C SER A 181 0.89 -12.84 3.15
N ILE A 182 0.70 -13.07 1.84
CA ILE A 182 1.81 -13.28 0.90
C ILE A 182 2.57 -11.97 0.63
N PHE A 183 1.86 -10.87 0.34
CA PHE A 183 2.51 -9.62 -0.06
C PHE A 183 3.30 -8.99 1.11
N PRO A 184 2.69 -8.70 2.26
CA PRO A 184 3.41 -8.27 3.47
C PRO A 184 4.36 -9.30 4.08
N GLY A 185 4.07 -10.61 3.98
CA GLY A 185 4.85 -11.65 4.66
C GLY A 185 6.02 -12.22 3.86
N VAL A 186 6.00 -12.09 2.53
CA VAL A 186 7.03 -12.67 1.66
C VAL A 186 7.63 -11.61 0.74
N LEU A 187 6.80 -10.95 -0.06
CA LEU A 187 7.28 -10.03 -1.10
C LEU A 187 7.88 -8.75 -0.51
N THR A 188 7.23 -8.16 0.50
CA THR A 188 7.71 -6.90 1.12
C THR A 188 9.02 -7.11 1.88
N PRO A 189 9.19 -8.19 2.69
CA PRO A 189 10.48 -8.50 3.33
C PRO A 189 11.59 -8.76 2.32
N TRP A 190 11.29 -9.50 1.24
CA TRP A 190 12.27 -9.72 0.18
C TRP A 190 12.70 -8.40 -0.50
N ALA A 191 11.74 -7.54 -0.87
CA ALA A 191 12.04 -6.25 -1.46
C ALA A 191 12.85 -5.36 -0.49
N THR A 192 12.43 -5.31 0.77
CA THR A 192 13.11 -4.54 1.83
C THR A 192 14.53 -5.04 2.05
N TRP A 193 14.77 -6.35 1.99
CA TRP A 193 16.12 -6.90 2.05
C TRP A 193 17.00 -6.36 0.91
N GLN A 194 16.51 -6.33 -0.34
CA GLN A 194 17.25 -5.75 -1.46
C GLN A 194 17.53 -4.26 -1.26
N LEU A 195 16.54 -3.51 -0.76
CA LEU A 195 16.71 -2.08 -0.47
C LEU A 195 17.74 -1.84 0.63
N CYS A 196 17.74 -2.65 1.69
CA CYS A 196 18.74 -2.57 2.76
C CYS A 196 20.14 -2.85 2.22
N LEU A 197 20.31 -3.92 1.43
CA LEU A 197 21.59 -4.26 0.78
C LEU A 197 22.13 -3.09 -0.03
N TYR A 198 21.26 -2.38 -0.76
CA TYR A 198 21.65 -1.22 -1.54
C TYR A 198 21.93 0.00 -0.65
N PHE A 199 20.93 0.51 0.07
CA PHE A 199 21.01 1.80 0.76
C PHE A 199 21.92 1.82 1.98
N LEU A 200 22.08 0.69 2.68
CA LEU A 200 22.87 0.64 3.91
C LEU A 200 24.29 0.10 3.70
N PHE A 201 24.48 -0.75 2.68
CA PHE A 201 25.73 -1.49 2.52
C PHE A 201 26.46 -1.20 1.19
N SER A 202 25.83 -0.54 0.21
CA SER A 202 26.53 -0.17 -1.02
C SER A 202 27.25 1.18 -0.90
N ARG A 203 28.45 1.25 -1.49
CA ARG A 203 29.19 2.51 -1.60
C ARG A 203 28.52 3.49 -2.58
N GLU A 204 27.85 2.96 -3.60
CA GLU A 204 27.13 3.75 -4.59
C GLU A 204 26.00 4.56 -3.95
N ALA A 205 25.18 3.94 -3.11
CA ALA A 205 24.11 4.63 -2.39
C ALA A 205 24.66 5.75 -1.48
N SER A 206 25.80 5.51 -0.83
CA SER A 206 26.41 6.50 0.07
C SER A 206 26.90 7.77 -0.62
N ALA A 207 27.10 7.72 -1.94
CA ALA A 207 27.48 8.88 -2.74
C ALA A 207 26.29 9.81 -3.07
N VAL A 208 25.05 9.29 -3.04
CA VAL A 208 23.84 10.01 -3.46
C VAL A 208 22.85 10.25 -2.33
N VAL A 209 22.80 9.38 -1.33
CA VAL A 209 21.87 9.47 -0.19
C VAL A 209 22.66 9.52 1.12
N PRO A 210 22.46 10.55 1.97
CA PRO A 210 23.09 10.60 3.27
C PRO A 210 22.73 9.41 4.14
N PHE A 211 23.73 8.81 4.78
CA PHE A 211 23.56 7.59 5.57
C PHE A 211 22.47 7.65 6.66
N PRO A 212 22.30 8.76 7.43
CA PRO A 212 21.21 8.86 8.40
C PRO A 212 19.82 8.81 7.75
N LEU A 213 19.69 9.38 6.55
CA LEU A 213 18.44 9.38 5.81
C LEU A 213 18.13 7.99 5.25
N ALA A 214 19.12 7.30 4.68
CA ALA A 214 19.00 5.91 4.26
C ALA A 214 18.58 4.99 5.42
N HIS A 215 19.16 5.18 6.61
CA HIS A 215 18.74 4.47 7.83
C HIS A 215 17.28 4.76 8.19
N TYR A 216 16.89 6.03 8.18
CA TYR A 216 15.51 6.44 8.43
C TYR A 216 14.52 5.79 7.43
N TRP A 217 14.86 5.74 6.15
CA TRP A 217 14.05 5.08 5.13
C TRP A 217 13.86 3.61 5.44
N MET A 218 14.94 2.85 5.65
CA MET A 218 14.85 1.41 5.89
C MET A 218 14.12 1.10 7.20
N TRP A 219 14.35 1.91 8.24
CA TRP A 219 13.61 1.79 9.49
C TRP A 219 12.10 2.03 9.30
N SER A 220 11.73 3.06 8.52
CA SER A 220 10.33 3.37 8.20
C SER A 220 9.64 2.21 7.46
N VAL A 221 10.35 1.60 6.49
CA VAL A 221 9.85 0.43 5.75
C VAL A 221 9.67 -0.78 6.68
N PHE A 222 10.63 -1.04 7.57
CA PHE A 222 10.54 -2.12 8.54
C PHE A 222 9.34 -1.95 9.50
N MET A 223 9.11 -0.73 10.00
CA MET A 223 7.94 -0.41 10.81
C MET A 223 6.64 -0.61 10.04
N GLY A 224 6.60 -0.22 8.76
CA GLY A 224 5.48 -0.46 7.87
C GLY A 224 5.15 -1.95 7.72
N ILE A 225 6.17 -2.80 7.48
CA ILE A 225 5.98 -4.26 7.37
C ILE A 225 5.44 -4.82 8.68
N SER A 226 6.05 -4.45 9.81
CA SER A 226 5.66 -4.95 11.13
C SER A 226 4.23 -4.55 11.47
N GLY A 227 3.82 -3.31 11.16
CA GLY A 227 2.44 -2.85 11.27
C GLY A 227 1.47 -3.68 10.43
N SER A 228 1.81 -3.97 9.17
CA SER A 228 1.00 -4.79 8.28
C SER A 228 0.86 -6.24 8.77
N LEU A 229 1.96 -6.84 9.25
CA LEU A 229 1.96 -8.20 9.79
C LEU A 229 1.14 -8.31 11.09
N TYR A 230 1.29 -7.32 11.98
CA TYR A 230 0.45 -7.23 13.17
C TYR A 230 -1.02 -7.12 12.77
N TRP A 231 -1.36 -6.20 11.87
CA TRP A 231 -2.73 -5.96 11.43
C TRP A 231 -3.37 -7.20 10.80
N VAL A 232 -2.68 -7.90 9.89
CA VAL A 232 -3.23 -9.11 9.26
C VAL A 232 -3.38 -10.26 10.27
N SER A 233 -2.46 -10.39 11.23
CA SER A 233 -2.55 -11.43 12.27
C SER A 233 -3.81 -11.27 13.11
N THR A 234 -4.17 -10.03 13.48
CA THR A 234 -5.40 -9.76 14.24
C THR A 234 -6.66 -10.12 13.46
N HIS A 235 -6.66 -9.93 12.14
CA HIS A 235 -7.78 -10.28 11.27
C HIS A 235 -7.94 -11.79 11.08
N TRP A 236 -6.83 -12.53 10.99
CA TRP A 236 -6.84 -13.99 11.03
C TRP A 236 -7.44 -14.50 12.34
N THR A 237 -7.03 -13.96 13.49
CA THR A 237 -7.59 -14.35 14.79
C THR A 237 -9.08 -14.06 14.87
N GLN A 238 -9.53 -12.89 14.44
CA GLN A 238 -10.95 -12.53 14.43
C GLN A 238 -11.77 -13.44 13.52
N SER A 239 -11.26 -13.76 12.32
CA SER A 239 -11.92 -14.68 11.39
C SER A 239 -12.01 -16.10 11.94
N ALA A 240 -10.94 -16.60 12.56
CA ALA A 240 -10.93 -17.93 13.19
C ALA A 240 -11.93 -18.01 14.36
N LEU A 241 -11.99 -16.98 15.20
CA LEU A 241 -12.95 -16.89 16.30
C LEU A 241 -14.40 -16.80 15.79
N ALA A 242 -14.64 -16.08 14.69
CA ALA A 242 -15.96 -15.98 14.07
C ALA A 242 -16.44 -17.34 13.53
N VAL A 243 -15.55 -18.15 12.95
CA VAL A 243 -15.85 -19.52 12.53
C VAL A 243 -16.14 -20.41 13.75
N ALA A 244 -15.32 -20.33 14.80
CA ALA A 244 -15.49 -21.13 16.02
C ALA A 244 -16.78 -20.81 16.79
N ARG A 245 -17.25 -19.56 16.76
CA ARG A 245 -18.48 -19.12 17.45
C ARG A 245 -19.76 -19.32 16.64
N ASN A 246 -19.69 -19.81 15.40
CA ASN A 246 -20.87 -19.99 14.56
C ASN A 246 -21.50 -21.37 14.81
N PRO A 247 -22.68 -21.47 15.48
CA PRO A 247 -23.27 -22.75 15.87
C PRO A 247 -23.68 -23.64 14.68
N VAL A 248 -23.75 -23.08 13.47
CA VAL A 248 -24.05 -23.82 12.23
C VAL A 248 -22.90 -24.73 11.79
N PHE A 249 -21.64 -24.41 12.13
CA PHE A 249 -20.49 -25.26 11.79
C PHE A 249 -20.38 -26.49 12.69
N HIS A 250 -20.77 -26.39 13.97
CA HIS A 250 -20.81 -27.53 14.88
C HIS A 250 -21.89 -28.57 14.51
N ALA A 251 -23.00 -28.14 13.90
CA ALA A 251 -24.06 -29.05 13.46
C ALA A 251 -23.72 -29.87 12.20
N ARG A 252 -22.69 -29.47 11.42
CA ARG A 252 -22.23 -30.21 10.22
C ARG A 252 -21.03 -31.12 10.44
N THR A 253 -20.29 -30.96 11.54
CA THR A 253 -19.19 -31.87 11.89
C THR A 253 -19.61 -33.02 12.81
N SER A 254 -20.82 -32.99 13.38
CA SER A 254 -21.38 -34.10 14.18
C SER A 254 -22.19 -35.10 13.37
N THR A 255 -22.45 -34.86 12.08
CA THR A 255 -23.21 -35.75 11.19
C THR A 255 -22.34 -36.56 10.22
N LEU A 256 -21.01 -36.55 10.39
CA LEU A 256 -20.06 -37.43 9.69
C LEU A 256 -19.36 -38.42 10.64
N ARG A 257 -20.05 -38.83 11.69
CA ARG A 257 -19.76 -40.08 12.43
C ARG A 257 -21.02 -40.95 12.43
N CYS A 258 -21.23 -41.64 11.33
CA CYS A 258 -21.81 -42.98 11.25
C CYS A 258 -21.04 -43.71 10.16
#